data_AF-A0AA36IID2-F1
#
_entry.id   AF-A0AA36IID2-F1
#
_cell.length_a   1.000
_cell.length_b   1.000
_cell.length_c   1.000
_cell.angle_alpha   90.00
_cell.angle_beta   90.00
_cell.angle_gamma   90.00
#
_symmetry.space_group_name_H-M   'P 1'
#
loop_
_entity.id
_entity.type
_entity.pdbx_description
1 polymer ?
#
loop_
_entity_poly.entity_id
_entity_poly.type
_entity_poly.pdbx_seq_one_letter_code
_entity_poly.pdbx_strand_id
1 'polypeptide(L)'
;MDGGWALDPSDPLLTVEEAAVDEKGRLRKPAYVKFTELFNQEPRDRSQHPMPEAPGTRAAETKNSSMRCWEDAKGAGWVAVGKGTSAWFSLSTWKSWRLCFLLAQLQQSLWERNAGKRAAEVVEVSPVKITD
;
A
#
# COMPACT_ATOMS: atom_id res chain seq x y z
N MET A 1 -10.12 -8.63 21.49
CA MET A 1 -9.73 -7.24 21.83
C MET A 1 -8.94 -6.72 20.65
N ASP A 2 -9.59 -6.03 19.72
CA ASP A 2 -8.91 -5.37 18.62
C ASP A 2 -8.14 -4.18 19.19
N GLY A 3 -6.80 -4.20 19.08
CA GLY A 3 -5.92 -3.17 19.63
C GLY A 3 -6.41 -1.77 19.24
N GLY A 4 -6.76 -0.98 20.26
CA GLY A 4 -7.62 0.20 20.19
C GLY A 4 -7.06 1.43 19.49
N TRP A 5 -6.58 1.28 18.26
CA TRP A 5 -6.22 2.39 17.38
C TRP A 5 -7.36 2.68 16.41
N ALA A 6 -7.42 3.89 15.87
CA ALA A 6 -8.50 4.35 15.00
C ALA A 6 -8.90 3.29 13.94
N LEU A 7 -10.21 3.15 13.74
CA LEU A 7 -10.75 2.32 12.66
C LEU A 7 -10.22 2.81 11.32
N ASP A 8 -10.14 1.91 10.35
CA ASP A 8 -9.74 2.35 9.01
C ASP A 8 -10.82 3.27 8.46
N PRO A 9 -10.45 4.43 7.90
CA PRO A 9 -11.42 5.28 7.26
C PRO A 9 -12.04 4.53 6.09
N SER A 10 -13.37 4.48 6.06
CA SER A 10 -14.13 4.04 4.88
C SER A 10 -14.14 5.15 3.82
N ASP A 11 -12.95 5.58 3.38
CA ASP A 11 -12.77 6.58 2.34
C ASP A 11 -12.51 5.88 1.00
N PRO A 12 -13.26 6.18 -0.07
CA PRO A 12 -13.06 5.57 -1.37
C PRO A 12 -11.62 5.66 -1.89
N LEU A 13 -10.86 6.70 -1.55
CA LEU A 13 -9.46 6.84 -1.98
C LEU A 13 -8.56 5.69 -1.51
N LEU A 14 -8.95 4.95 -0.47
CA LEU A 14 -8.24 3.77 0.03
C LEU A 14 -8.70 2.46 -0.64
N THR A 15 -9.44 2.54 -1.74
CA THR A 15 -9.84 1.41 -2.58
C THR A 15 -9.08 1.42 -3.90
N VAL A 16 -8.93 0.26 -4.55
CA VAL A 16 -8.21 0.16 -5.83
C VAL A 16 -8.96 0.89 -6.95
N GLU A 17 -10.28 1.02 -6.82
CA GLU A 17 -11.20 1.63 -7.78
C GLU A 17 -11.03 3.15 -7.85
N GLU A 18 -10.98 3.79 -6.69
CA GLU A 18 -11.01 5.26 -6.56
C GLU A 18 -9.65 5.83 -6.12
N ALA A 19 -8.59 5.00 -6.08
CA ALA A 19 -7.26 5.45 -5.70
C ALA A 19 -6.74 6.57 -6.61
N ALA A 20 -6.29 7.66 -6.00
CA ALA A 20 -5.67 8.76 -6.71
C ALA A 20 -4.22 8.41 -7.08
N VAL A 21 -4.00 8.04 -8.35
CA VAL A 21 -2.67 7.70 -8.89
C VAL A 21 -2.15 8.75 -9.88
N ASP A 22 -0.82 8.80 -10.04
CA ASP A 22 -0.16 9.55 -11.10
C ASP A 22 -0.12 8.76 -12.42
N GLU A 23 0.44 9.36 -13.47
CA GLU A 23 0.60 8.75 -14.80
C GLU A 23 1.42 7.46 -14.79
N LYS A 24 2.21 7.22 -13.73
CA LYS A 24 3.02 6.01 -13.54
C LYS A 24 2.32 4.98 -12.66
N GLY A 25 1.06 5.21 -12.30
CA GLY A 25 0.28 4.34 -11.43
C GLY A 25 0.74 4.37 -9.97
N ARG A 26 1.38 5.46 -9.51
CA ARG A 26 1.81 5.63 -8.12
C ARG A 26 0.85 6.52 -7.35
N LEU A 27 0.63 6.20 -6.08
CA LEU A 27 -0.27 6.99 -5.22
C LEU A 27 0.19 8.45 -5.12
N ARG A 28 -0.75 9.39 -5.35
CA ARG A 28 -0.48 10.84 -5.29
C ARG A 28 -0.52 11.33 -3.85
N LYS A 29 0.65 11.63 -3.29
CA LYS A 29 0.80 12.10 -1.89
C LYS A 29 -0.26 13.12 -1.43
N PRO A 30 -0.59 14.20 -2.17
CA PRO A 30 -1.54 15.21 -1.71
C PRO A 30 -2.94 14.66 -1.41
N ALA A 31 -3.39 13.59 -2.07
CA ALA A 31 -4.70 13.01 -1.84
C ALA A 31 -4.81 12.28 -0.49
N TYR A 32 -3.68 11.80 0.04
CA TYR A 32 -3.63 10.92 1.20
C TYR A 32 -3.12 11.59 2.48
N VAL A 33 -2.55 12.80 2.39
CA VAL A 33 -1.97 13.49 3.57
C VAL A 33 -3.02 13.78 4.65
N LYS A 34 -4.28 13.97 4.26
CA LYS A 34 -5.40 14.18 5.19
C LYS A 34 -5.61 13.04 6.17
N PHE A 35 -5.24 11.81 5.80
CA PHE A 35 -5.40 10.64 6.68
C PHE A 35 -4.38 10.60 7.82
N THR A 36 -3.31 11.40 7.76
CA THR A 36 -2.30 11.45 8.83
C THR A 36 -2.90 11.87 10.17
N GLU A 37 -3.94 12.71 10.15
CA GLU A 37 -4.63 13.17 11.36
C GLU A 37 -5.46 12.07 12.02
N LEU A 38 -6.02 11.13 11.24
CA LEU A 38 -6.84 10.04 11.77
C LEU A 38 -6.04 9.04 12.61
N PHE A 39 -4.75 8.91 12.34
CA PHE A 39 -3.86 7.98 13.01
C PHE A 39 -2.85 8.69 13.93
N ASN A 40 -3.12 9.93 14.33
CA ASN A 40 -2.19 10.74 15.13
C ASN A 40 -1.95 10.19 16.56
N GLN A 41 -2.87 9.37 17.08
CA GLN A 41 -2.75 8.71 18.38
C GLN A 41 -2.00 7.38 18.30
N GLU A 42 -1.68 6.89 17.10
CA GLU A 42 -0.93 5.65 16.94
C GLU A 42 0.50 5.81 17.47
N PRO A 43 0.99 4.86 18.28
CA PRO A 43 2.37 4.91 18.76
C PRO A 43 3.36 4.80 17.60
N ARG A 44 4.38 5.65 17.61
CA ARG A 44 5.46 5.60 16.62
C ARG A 44 6.50 4.52 16.93
N ASP A 45 6.65 4.17 18.20
CA ASP A 45 7.49 3.07 18.62
C ASP A 45 6.80 1.73 18.28
N ARG A 46 7.43 0.95 17.40
CA ARG A 46 6.91 -0.34 16.95
C ARG A 46 6.77 -1.37 18.08
N SER A 47 7.54 -1.25 19.17
CA SER A 47 7.45 -2.17 20.30
C SER A 47 6.11 -2.07 21.05
N GLN A 48 5.40 -0.95 20.86
CA GLN A 48 4.08 -0.70 21.43
C GLN A 48 2.92 -1.20 20.54
N HIS A 49 3.24 -1.80 19.38
CA HIS A 49 2.26 -2.39 18.49
C HIS A 49 1.96 -3.83 18.89
N PRO A 50 0.74 -4.34 18.64
CA PRO A 50 0.40 -5.75 18.89
C PRO A 50 1.31 -6.74 18.16
N MET A 51 1.84 -6.34 17.00
CA MET A 51 2.75 -7.13 16.18
C MET A 51 3.99 -6.28 15.85
N PRO A 52 5.01 -6.25 16.71
CA PRO A 52 6.17 -5.39 16.53
C PRO A 52 6.91 -5.64 15.22
N GLU A 53 6.94 -6.87 14.69
CA GLU A 53 7.54 -7.25 13.41
C GLU A 53 6.78 -6.75 12.17
N ALA A 54 5.51 -6.35 12.35
CA ALA A 54 4.62 -5.83 11.33
C ALA A 54 3.76 -4.69 11.91
N PRO A 55 4.38 -3.56 12.31
CA PRO A 55 3.66 -2.48 12.96
C PRO A 55 2.62 -1.88 12.00
N GLY A 56 1.46 -1.51 12.54
CA GLY A 56 0.33 -1.02 11.76
C GLY A 56 -0.52 -2.12 11.09
N THR A 57 -0.17 -3.41 11.21
CA THR A 57 -1.07 -4.50 10.78
C THR A 57 -2.01 -4.91 11.90
N ARG A 58 -3.18 -5.40 11.51
CA ARG A 58 -4.15 -6.06 12.40
C ARG A 58 -3.99 -7.58 12.32
N ALA A 59 -4.46 -8.29 13.34
CA ALA A 59 -4.29 -9.74 13.45
C ALA A 59 -4.88 -10.53 12.28
N ALA A 60 -5.97 -10.03 11.67
CA ALA A 60 -6.61 -10.66 10.51
C ALA A 60 -5.92 -10.34 9.17
N GLU A 61 -4.97 -9.40 9.14
CA GLU A 61 -4.33 -8.98 7.91
C GLU A 61 -3.14 -9.88 7.59
N THR A 62 -3.19 -10.49 6.42
CA THR A 62 -2.07 -11.33 5.96
C THR A 62 -1.00 -10.44 5.34
N LYS A 63 0.23 -10.57 5.83
CA LYS A 63 1.39 -9.91 5.22
C LYS A 63 1.61 -10.47 3.81
N ASN A 64 1.47 -9.62 2.81
CA ASN A 64 1.79 -9.98 1.43
C ASN A 64 3.32 -10.06 1.24
N SER A 65 3.82 -11.08 0.52
CA SER A 65 5.24 -11.24 0.21
C SER A 65 5.82 -10.07 -0.60
N SER A 66 4.97 -9.33 -1.31
CA SER A 66 5.30 -8.14 -2.10
C SER A 66 5.36 -6.86 -1.26
N MET A 67 5.37 -6.98 0.07
CA MET A 67 5.49 -5.86 1.00
C MET A 67 6.49 -6.17 2.10
N ARG A 68 7.23 -5.16 2.53
CA ARG A 68 8.12 -5.28 3.69
C ARG A 68 8.11 -4.05 4.57
N CYS A 69 8.10 -4.28 5.87
CA CYS A 69 8.45 -3.26 6.86
C CYS A 69 9.96 -3.00 6.78
N TRP A 70 10.37 -1.75 6.92
CA TRP A 70 11.76 -1.36 7.05
C TRP A 70 11.95 -0.44 8.26
N GLU A 71 13.13 -0.50 8.86
CA GLU A 71 13.59 0.42 9.88
C GLU A 71 15.12 0.44 9.87
N ASP A 72 15.69 1.62 9.65
CA ASP A 72 17.14 1.84 9.65
C ASP A 72 17.44 3.29 10.09
N ALA A 73 18.71 3.69 10.01
CA ALA A 73 19.14 5.04 10.38
C ALA A 73 18.50 6.18 9.55
N LYS A 74 17.92 5.86 8.38
CA LYS A 74 17.21 6.83 7.51
C LYS A 74 15.72 6.94 7.86
N GLY A 75 15.22 6.08 8.74
CA GLY A 75 13.86 6.10 9.25
C GLY A 75 13.17 4.74 9.11
N ALA A 76 11.84 4.77 9.14
CA ALA A 76 11.05 3.56 9.24
C ALA A 76 9.76 3.68 8.41
N GLY A 77 9.17 2.55 8.00
CA GLY A 77 7.94 2.52 7.22
C GLY A 77 7.65 1.21 6.50
N TRP A 78 6.81 1.27 5.47
CA TRP A 78 6.39 0.12 4.65
C TRP A 78 6.71 0.30 3.16
N VAL A 79 7.42 -0.67 2.57
CA VAL A 79 7.73 -0.69 1.14
C VAL A 79 6.77 -1.61 0.41
N ALA A 80 6.12 -1.10 -0.63
CA ALA A 80 5.47 -1.92 -1.66
C ALA A 80 6.50 -2.28 -2.73
N VAL A 81 6.60 -3.56 -3.08
CA VAL A 81 7.54 -4.10 -4.07
C VAL A 81 6.75 -4.58 -5.29
N GLY A 82 7.08 -4.05 -6.46
CA GLY A 82 6.52 -4.44 -7.75
C GLY A 82 7.60 -4.97 -8.69
N LYS A 83 7.20 -5.37 -9.91
CA LYS A 83 8.14 -5.82 -10.94
C LYS A 83 9.06 -4.67 -11.38
N GLY A 84 10.29 -4.66 -10.88
CA GLY A 84 11.30 -3.64 -11.20
C GLY A 84 11.06 -2.26 -10.57
N THR A 85 10.11 -2.14 -9.64
CA THR A 85 9.79 -0.87 -8.97
C THR A 85 9.54 -1.08 -7.48
N SER A 86 9.73 -0.02 -6.69
CA SER A 86 9.38 -0.01 -5.26
C SER A 86 8.81 1.34 -4.86
N ALA A 87 7.85 1.35 -3.94
CA ALA A 87 7.25 2.57 -3.38
C ALA A 87 7.41 2.55 -1.85
N TRP A 88 7.96 3.63 -1.32
CA TRP A 88 8.35 3.75 0.07
C TRP A 88 7.40 4.68 0.81
N PHE A 89 6.72 4.18 1.84
CA PHE A 89 5.81 4.95 2.68
C PHE A 89 6.43 5.11 4.07
N SER A 90 7.06 6.27 4.33
CA SER A 90 7.84 6.52 5.55
C SER A 90 7.00 7.13 6.67
N LEU A 91 7.32 6.76 7.92
CA LEU A 91 6.78 7.40 9.12
C LEU A 91 7.08 8.89 9.18
N SER A 92 8.22 9.33 8.65
CA SER A 92 8.55 10.76 8.61
C SER A 92 7.54 11.55 7.79
N THR A 93 6.96 10.94 6.74
CA THR A 93 5.96 11.56 5.86
C THR A 93 4.54 11.34 6.37
N TRP A 94 4.21 10.10 6.72
CA TRP A 94 2.83 9.67 6.98
C TRP A 94 2.47 9.60 8.46
N LYS A 95 3.46 9.78 9.35
CA LYS A 95 3.33 9.89 10.81
C LYS A 95 2.72 8.68 11.53
N SER A 96 2.33 7.64 10.80
CA SER A 96 1.58 6.47 11.27
C SER A 96 2.07 5.21 10.55
N TRP A 97 2.25 4.13 11.32
CA TRP A 97 2.57 2.81 10.80
C TRP A 97 1.37 2.23 10.05
N ARG A 98 0.17 2.36 10.61
CA ARG A 98 -1.09 1.93 9.98
C ARG A 98 -1.29 2.56 8.61
N LEU A 99 -1.12 3.88 8.51
CA LEU A 99 -1.26 4.58 7.24
C LEU A 99 -0.18 4.15 6.23
N CYS A 100 1.08 4.00 6.67
CA CYS A 100 2.13 3.47 5.81
C CYS A 100 1.79 2.08 5.25
N PHE A 101 1.27 1.19 6.10
CA PHE A 101 0.84 -0.15 5.71
C PHE A 101 -0.30 -0.10 4.70
N LEU A 102 -1.37 0.66 4.97
CA LEU A 102 -2.53 0.79 4.09
C LEU A 102 -2.14 1.32 2.70
N LEU A 103 -1.29 2.35 2.64
CA LEU A 103 -0.84 2.91 1.37
C LEU A 103 0.07 1.95 0.61
N ALA A 104 0.93 1.21 1.30
CA ALA A 104 1.76 0.19 0.69
C ALA A 104 0.92 -0.97 0.13
N GLN A 105 -0.11 -1.41 0.85
CA GLN A 105 -1.05 -2.42 0.40
C GLN A 105 -1.83 -1.94 -0.84
N LEU A 106 -2.38 -0.73 -0.79
CA LEU A 106 -3.10 -0.13 -1.91
C LEU A 106 -2.22 0.01 -3.16
N GLN A 107 -0.99 0.49 -2.99
CA GLN A 107 -0.04 0.63 -4.09
C GLN A 107 0.29 -0.72 -4.74
N GLN A 108 0.41 -1.78 -3.94
CA GLN A 108 0.65 -3.13 -4.41
C GLN A 108 -0.56 -3.66 -5.21
N SER A 109 -1.77 -3.50 -4.68
CA SER A 109 -2.99 -3.98 -5.35
C SER A 109 -3.24 -3.26 -6.68
N LEU A 110 -2.88 -1.97 -6.77
CA LEU A 110 -2.90 -1.22 -8.03
C LEU A 110 -1.95 -1.80 -9.07
N TRP A 111 -0.74 -2.21 -8.68
CA TRP A 111 0.21 -2.83 -9.59
C TRP A 111 -0.26 -4.21 -10.06
N GLU A 112 -0.83 -5.03 -9.18
CA GLU A 112 -1.41 -6.31 -9.55
C GLU A 112 -2.56 -6.17 -10.55
N ARG A 113 -3.49 -5.24 -10.29
CA ARG A 113 -4.60 -4.94 -11.20
C ARG A 113 -4.11 -4.50 -12.57
N ASN A 114 -3.12 -3.61 -12.61
CA ASN A 114 -2.56 -3.10 -13.86
C ASN A 114 -1.77 -4.18 -14.61
N ALA A 115 -1.07 -5.08 -13.91
CA ALA A 115 -0.42 -6.23 -14.53
C ALA A 115 -1.43 -7.21 -15.14
N GLY A 116 -2.55 -7.48 -14.45
CA GLY A 116 -3.64 -8.30 -14.96
C GLY A 116 -4.30 -7.71 -16.20
N LYS A 117 -4.60 -6.40 -16.19
CA LYS A 117 -5.15 -5.68 -17.36
C LYS A 117 -4.22 -5.76 -18.57
N ARG A 118 -2.92 -5.52 -18.38
CA ARG A 118 -1.92 -5.61 -19.45
C ARG A 118 -1.81 -7.03 -20.03
N ALA A 119 -1.91 -8.06 -19.20
CA ALA A 119 -1.90 -9.43 -19.68
C ALA A 119 -3.15 -9.76 -20.52
N ALA A 120 -4.33 -9.28 -20.11
CA ALA A 120 -5.57 -9.47 -20.86
C ALA A 120 -5.54 -8.76 -22.22
N GLU A 121 -5.05 -7.51 -22.28
CA GLU A 121 -4.96 -6.74 -23.53
C GLU A 121 -4.03 -7.39 -24.57
N VAL A 122 -2.89 -7.97 -24.14
CA VAL A 122 -1.97 -8.68 -25.05
C VAL A 122 -2.61 -9.94 -25.65
N VAL A 123 -3.49 -10.61 -24.91
CA VAL A 123 -4.22 -11.78 -25.40
C VAL A 123 -5.28 -11.40 -26.43
N GLU A 124 -5.94 -10.26 -26.27
CA GLU A 124 -7.02 -9.80 -27.16
C GLU A 124 -6.50 -9.25 -28.51
N VAL A 125 -5.29 -8.67 -28.54
CA VAL A 125 -4.72 -8.02 -29.74
C VAL A 125 -3.99 -9.00 -30.69
N SER A 126 -4.02 -10.31 -30.43
CA SER A 126 -3.41 -11.31 -31.33
C SER A 126 -4.45 -12.00 -32.23
N PRO A 127 -4.79 -11.47 -33.43
CA PRO A 127 -5.49 -12.25 -34.43
C PRO A 127 -4.50 -13.24 -35.07
N VAL A 128 -4.84 -14.52 -34.94
CA VAL A 128 -4.21 -15.64 -35.64
C VAL A 128 -4.18 -15.34 -37.14
N LYS A 129 -2.99 -15.19 -37.73
CA LYS A 129 -2.85 -15.25 -39.19
C LYS A 129 -2.93 -16.72 -39.60
N ILE A 130 -4.12 -17.12 -40.05
CA ILE A 130 -4.30 -18.34 -40.83
C ILE A 130 -3.84 -17.99 -42.25
N THR A 131 -2.71 -18.54 -42.68
CA THR A 131 -2.32 -18.54 -44.09
C THR A 131 -2.63 -19.90 -44.68
N ASP A 132 -3.46 -19.86 -45.73
CA ASP A 132 -3.82 -20.94 -46.65
C ASP A 132 -2.59 -21.52 -47.36
#